data_AF-A0A1I9Y0C5-F1
#
_entry.id   AF-A0A1I9Y0C5-F1
#
_cell.length_a   1.000
_cell.length_b   1.000
_cell.length_c   1.000
_cell.angle_alpha   90.00
_cell.angle_beta   90.00
_cell.angle_gamma   90.00
#
_symmetry.space_group_name_H-M   'P 1'
#
loop_
_entity.id
_entity.type
_entity.pdbx_description
1 polymer ?
#
loop_
_entity_poly.entity_id
_entity_poly.type
_entity_poly.pdbx_seq_one_letter_code
_entity_poly.pdbx_strand_id
1 'polypeptide(L)'
;MFKLTFLGTSSGVPTRYRNVTSLALQTTHNRDWWMIDCGEATQHRLQRIPLSVHDLVGICITHVHGDHSYGLPGLLASASMTGRTKPLLLIAPAAIKTWIDATLLHTELFLTYPLIHIDVDSAPVVHEEAGLRIERHALSHRAPSVAYRFALETSKWKLDKAALQAAGVAPGPAWGLLQTGHDARLDDGTLVSAATFRQLETQRATVVIGGDNDTPALLAEACTGAQLLVHEATYTEAMLQKVGPGPTHSSVQRVAQFAESNGLPNLILTHFSARYHNPAGMAELEAEARLHYSGQLFLARDFDSYELDAAGVLGKLDTPHGK
;
A
#
# COMPACT_ATOMS: atom_id res chain seq x y z
N MET A 1 1.71 6.96 -9.01
CA MET A 1 0.66 7.25 -8.01
C MET A 1 0.91 6.49 -6.73
N PHE A 2 1.01 5.15 -6.80
CA PHE A 2 1.49 4.34 -5.69
C PHE A 2 2.74 3.56 -6.08
N LYS A 3 3.69 3.43 -5.15
CA LYS A 3 4.83 2.53 -5.27
C LYS A 3 4.84 1.57 -4.09
N LEU A 4 4.89 0.29 -4.39
CA LEU A 4 4.88 -0.82 -3.43
C LEU A 4 6.28 -1.42 -3.37
N THR A 5 6.78 -1.75 -2.18
CA THR A 5 8.04 -2.48 -1.99
C THR A 5 7.85 -3.55 -0.93
N PHE A 6 7.95 -4.82 -1.32
CA PHE A 6 7.75 -5.95 -0.42
C PHE A 6 9.00 -6.18 0.42
N LEU A 7 8.89 -6.15 1.74
CA LEU A 7 10.00 -6.38 2.67
C LEU A 7 10.06 -7.85 3.12
N GLY A 8 8.91 -8.51 3.14
CA GLY A 8 8.76 -9.93 3.38
C GLY A 8 7.44 -10.45 2.81
N THR A 9 7.45 -11.72 2.39
CA THR A 9 6.41 -12.35 1.58
C THR A 9 6.12 -13.80 2.00
N SER A 10 6.68 -14.25 3.13
CA SER A 10 6.50 -15.59 3.69
C SER A 10 5.37 -15.60 4.72
N SER A 11 4.62 -16.71 4.75
CA SER A 11 3.57 -16.94 5.74
C SER A 11 4.07 -17.66 6.99
N GLY A 12 3.66 -17.17 8.17
CA GLY A 12 3.84 -17.78 9.48
C GLY A 12 5.27 -17.70 10.03
N VAL A 13 6.27 -18.02 9.20
CA VAL A 13 7.68 -18.10 9.60
C VAL A 13 8.59 -17.57 8.50
N PRO A 14 9.77 -17.01 8.85
CA PRO A 14 10.77 -16.64 7.86
C PRO A 14 11.40 -17.89 7.26
N THR A 15 11.90 -17.76 6.03
CA THR A 15 12.70 -18.76 5.33
C THR A 15 14.06 -18.17 4.97
N ARG A 16 14.95 -18.98 4.40
CA ARG A 16 16.23 -18.50 3.87
C ARG A 16 16.07 -17.42 2.79
N TYR A 17 14.94 -17.42 2.07
CA TYR A 17 14.74 -16.59 0.87
C TYR A 17 13.68 -15.50 1.05
N ARG A 18 12.74 -15.68 1.98
CA ARG A 18 11.61 -14.78 2.23
C ARG A 18 11.47 -14.50 3.71
N ASN A 19 11.39 -13.24 4.09
CA ASN A 19 11.00 -12.84 5.44
C ASN A 19 9.48 -12.90 5.62
N VAL A 20 9.01 -12.83 6.87
CA VAL A 20 7.59 -12.66 7.21
C VAL A 20 7.03 -11.30 6.79
N THR A 21 5.72 -11.18 6.75
CA THR A 21 4.95 -10.10 6.11
C THR A 21 5.36 -8.70 6.53
N SER A 22 5.74 -7.90 5.54
CA SER A 22 5.77 -6.45 5.63
C SER A 22 5.83 -5.84 4.23
N LEU A 23 5.08 -4.77 4.01
CA LEU A 23 4.96 -4.07 2.74
C LEU A 23 5.10 -2.56 2.97
N ALA A 24 6.00 -1.92 2.23
CA ALA A 24 6.07 -0.47 2.17
C ALA A 24 5.22 0.06 0.99
N LEU A 25 4.40 1.08 1.27
CA LEU A 25 3.56 1.77 0.29
C LEU A 25 3.90 3.26 0.30
N GLN A 26 4.30 3.79 -0.85
CA GLN A 26 4.59 5.20 -1.08
C GLN A 26 3.56 5.81 -2.02
N THR A 27 3.25 7.09 -1.83
CA THR A 27 2.72 7.88 -2.94
C THR A 27 3.87 8.39 -3.79
N THR A 28 3.64 8.67 -5.08
CA THR A 28 4.70 9.25 -5.95
C THR A 28 4.87 10.76 -5.76
N HIS A 29 4.19 11.38 -4.79
CA HIS A 29 4.16 12.84 -4.61
C HIS A 29 5.22 13.36 -3.65
N ASN A 30 5.57 12.57 -2.64
CA ASN A 30 6.53 12.93 -1.61
C ASN A 30 7.36 11.70 -1.21
N ARG A 31 8.19 11.87 -0.18
CA ARG A 31 9.00 10.77 0.37
C ARG A 31 8.28 9.96 1.43
N ASP A 32 7.11 10.43 1.86
CA ASP A 32 6.34 9.81 2.92
C ASP A 32 5.88 8.43 2.49
N TRP A 33 5.86 7.52 3.45
CA TRP A 33 5.48 6.14 3.19
C TRP A 33 4.73 5.53 4.36
N TRP A 34 3.99 4.49 4.04
CA TRP A 34 3.17 3.70 4.95
C TRP A 34 3.70 2.28 4.98
N MET A 35 3.70 1.68 6.16
CA MET A 35 4.01 0.27 6.31
C MET A 35 2.71 -0.50 6.54
N ILE A 36 2.50 -1.57 5.80
CA ILE A 36 1.42 -2.52 6.05
C ILE A 36 2.07 -3.80 6.58
N ASP A 37 1.72 -4.11 7.82
CA ASP A 37 2.33 -5.12 8.67
C ASP A 37 3.84 -4.93 8.91
N CYS A 38 4.28 -5.40 10.07
CA CYS A 38 5.64 -5.28 10.56
C CYS A 38 6.05 -6.58 11.24
N GLY A 39 6.12 -7.66 10.47
CA GLY A 39 6.64 -8.95 10.94
C GLY A 39 8.07 -8.86 11.48
N GLU A 40 8.48 -9.90 12.22
CA GLU A 40 9.83 -9.97 12.77
C GLU A 40 10.91 -9.66 11.72
N ALA A 41 11.98 -9.00 12.17
CA ALA A 41 13.11 -8.57 11.36
C ALA A 41 12.84 -7.55 10.25
N THR A 42 11.64 -6.96 10.14
CA THR A 42 11.32 -5.89 9.17
C THR A 42 12.34 -4.75 9.16
N GLN A 43 12.80 -4.29 10.34
CA GLN A 43 13.86 -3.27 10.43
C GLN A 43 15.18 -3.67 9.74
N HIS A 44 15.54 -4.95 9.71
CA HIS A 44 16.73 -5.46 9.02
C HIS A 44 16.52 -5.47 7.49
N ARG A 45 15.27 -5.67 7.05
CA ARG A 45 14.90 -5.59 5.63
C ARG A 45 14.99 -4.14 5.14
N LEU A 46 14.57 -3.17 5.96
CA LEU A 46 14.65 -1.75 5.63
C LEU A 46 16.08 -1.25 5.36
N GLN A 47 17.09 -1.82 6.02
CA GLN A 47 18.50 -1.47 5.77
C GLN A 47 18.98 -1.77 4.34
N ARG A 48 18.20 -2.53 3.55
CA ARG A 48 18.54 -2.95 2.19
C ARG A 48 17.81 -2.16 1.10
N ILE A 49 16.98 -1.19 1.48
CA ILE A 49 16.21 -0.38 0.54
C ILE A 49 16.35 1.11 0.87
N PRO A 50 16.12 2.03 -0.10
CA PRO A 50 16.30 3.46 0.11
C PRO A 50 15.10 4.12 0.81
N LEU A 51 14.48 3.45 1.79
CA LEU A 51 13.40 4.01 2.61
C LEU A 51 13.91 4.32 4.02
N SER A 52 13.59 5.51 4.49
CA SER A 52 13.99 5.97 5.83
C SER A 52 12.83 5.84 6.80
N VAL A 53 13.10 5.30 7.98
CA VAL A 53 12.14 5.31 9.11
C VAL A 53 11.81 6.72 9.59
N HIS A 54 12.49 7.77 9.12
CA HIS A 54 12.13 9.18 9.40
C HIS A 54 11.03 9.73 8.49
N ASP A 55 10.82 9.09 7.34
CA ASP A 55 9.79 9.42 6.36
C ASP A 55 8.55 8.50 6.51
N LEU A 56 8.58 7.54 7.44
CA LEU A 56 7.45 6.64 7.74
C LEU A 56 6.33 7.43 8.43
N VAL A 57 5.15 7.55 7.84
CA VAL A 57 4.04 8.34 8.40
C VAL A 57 3.14 7.49 9.29
N GLY A 58 2.89 6.24 8.89
CA GLY A 58 2.07 5.33 9.67
C GLY A 58 2.35 3.86 9.40
N ILE A 59 2.02 3.04 10.38
CA ILE A 59 2.04 1.57 10.31
C ILE A 59 0.60 1.08 10.45
N CYS A 60 0.15 0.28 9.50
CA CYS A 60 -1.16 -0.34 9.45
C CYS A 60 -1.00 -1.84 9.72
N ILE A 61 -1.53 -2.34 10.84
CA ILE A 61 -1.43 -3.75 11.23
C ILE A 61 -2.76 -4.45 10.95
N THR A 62 -2.72 -5.45 10.07
CA THR A 62 -3.90 -6.18 9.62
C THR A 62 -4.52 -7.00 10.73
N HIS A 63 -3.70 -7.68 11.54
CA HIS A 63 -4.15 -8.49 12.67
C HIS A 63 -3.00 -8.80 13.65
N VAL A 64 -3.32 -9.49 14.74
CA VAL A 64 -2.43 -9.63 15.90
C VAL A 64 -1.34 -10.69 15.80
N HIS A 65 -1.28 -11.50 14.73
CA HIS A 65 -0.28 -12.57 14.66
C HIS A 65 1.15 -12.02 14.57
N GLY A 66 2.10 -12.85 15.03
CA GLY A 66 3.47 -12.42 15.24
C GLY A 66 4.25 -12.14 13.97
N ASP A 67 4.02 -12.92 12.93
CA ASP A 67 4.57 -12.72 11.59
C ASP A 67 4.08 -11.44 10.90
N HIS A 68 3.13 -10.72 11.51
CA HIS A 68 2.65 -9.41 11.06
C HIS A 68 3.00 -8.27 12.04
N SER A 69 3.48 -8.56 13.25
CA SER A 69 3.61 -7.52 14.30
C SER A 69 4.88 -7.58 15.15
N TYR A 70 5.59 -8.72 15.21
CA TYR A 70 6.76 -8.90 16.09
C TYR A 70 7.94 -7.99 15.77
N GLY A 71 7.99 -7.38 14.58
CA GLY A 71 9.00 -6.38 14.23
C GLY A 71 8.77 -5.02 14.87
N LEU A 72 7.57 -4.73 15.40
CA LEU A 72 7.21 -3.40 15.90
C LEU A 72 8.15 -2.90 17.01
N PRO A 73 8.41 -3.63 18.12
CA PRO A 73 9.24 -3.11 19.20
C PRO A 73 10.63 -2.68 18.73
N GLY A 74 11.28 -3.53 17.94
CA GLY A 74 12.61 -3.25 17.42
C GLY A 74 12.63 -2.08 16.43
N LEU A 75 11.63 -2.00 15.54
CA LEU A 75 11.52 -0.89 14.59
C LEU A 75 11.31 0.45 15.31
N LEU A 76 10.40 0.49 16.30
CA LEU A 76 10.07 1.69 17.06
C LEU A 76 11.27 2.18 17.88
N ALA A 77 11.97 1.25 18.53
CA ALA A 77 13.21 1.53 19.28
C ALA A 77 14.28 2.10 18.35
N SER A 78 14.54 1.44 17.22
CA SER A 78 15.55 1.88 16.25
C SER A 78 15.24 3.26 15.68
N ALA A 79 13.99 3.56 15.34
CA ALA A 79 13.59 4.90 14.90
C ALA A 79 13.85 5.97 15.97
N SER A 80 13.62 5.65 17.26
CA SER A 80 13.92 6.55 18.38
C SER A 80 15.42 6.80 18.47
N MET A 81 16.23 5.73 18.45
CA MET A 81 17.69 5.79 18.55
C MET A 81 18.35 6.50 17.36
N THR A 82 17.74 6.48 16.17
CA THR A 82 18.22 7.25 15.01
C THR A 82 17.77 8.71 15.02
N GLY A 83 17.10 9.16 16.08
CA GLY A 83 16.73 10.57 16.28
C GLY A 83 15.41 10.98 15.61
N ARG A 84 14.48 10.04 15.40
CA ARG A 84 13.14 10.40 14.93
C ARG A 84 12.43 11.26 15.98
N THR A 85 11.85 12.37 15.55
CA THR A 85 11.02 13.26 16.38
C THR A 85 9.59 13.40 15.85
N LYS A 86 9.38 13.13 14.56
CA LYS A 86 8.05 13.21 13.92
C LYS A 86 7.08 12.18 14.53
N PRO A 87 5.83 12.56 14.82
CA PRO A 87 4.79 11.62 15.23
C PRO A 87 4.68 10.44 14.27
N LEU A 88 4.34 9.27 14.79
CA LEU A 88 4.10 8.06 14.00
C LEU A 88 2.70 7.53 14.32
N LEU A 89 1.89 7.31 13.27
CA LEU A 89 0.58 6.67 13.41
C LEU A 89 0.76 5.15 13.51
N LEU A 90 0.08 4.53 14.46
CA LEU A 90 -0.05 3.09 14.59
C LEU A 90 -1.53 2.74 14.48
N ILE A 91 -1.96 2.39 13.27
CA ILE A 91 -3.32 1.91 13.00
C ILE A 91 -3.30 0.40 13.23
N ALA A 92 -3.79 -0.06 14.37
CA ALA A 92 -3.64 -1.46 14.78
C ALA A 92 -4.75 -1.87 15.75
N PRO A 93 -5.05 -3.18 15.87
CA PRO A 93 -5.92 -3.68 16.93
C PRO A 93 -5.46 -3.22 18.31
N ALA A 94 -6.40 -2.89 19.21
CA ALA A 94 -6.09 -2.44 20.58
C ALA A 94 -5.09 -3.36 21.32
N ALA A 95 -5.16 -4.68 21.10
CA ALA A 95 -4.24 -5.65 21.70
C ALA A 95 -2.76 -5.41 21.33
N ILE A 96 -2.48 -4.93 20.11
CA ILE A 96 -1.12 -4.55 19.70
C ILE A 96 -0.64 -3.37 20.52
N LYS A 97 -1.48 -2.34 20.73
CA LYS A 97 -1.09 -1.19 21.56
C LYS A 97 -0.80 -1.60 23.00
N THR A 98 -1.63 -2.47 23.59
CA THR A 98 -1.38 -3.02 24.94
C THR A 98 -0.05 -3.77 25.01
N TRP A 99 0.27 -4.58 24.00
CA TRP A 99 1.55 -5.30 23.94
C TRP A 99 2.75 -4.37 23.77
N ILE A 100 2.64 -3.33 22.92
CA ILE A 100 3.70 -2.33 22.77
C ILE A 100 3.91 -1.55 24.07
N ASP A 101 2.84 -1.13 24.76
CA ASP A 101 2.95 -0.44 26.05
C ASP A 101 3.63 -1.31 27.11
N ALA A 102 3.29 -2.59 27.17
CA ALA A 102 3.96 -3.54 28.06
C ALA A 102 5.45 -3.69 27.70
N THR A 103 5.78 -3.73 26.40
CA THR A 103 7.18 -3.81 25.95
C THR A 103 7.94 -2.55 26.35
N LEU A 104 7.39 -1.36 26.09
CA LEU A 104 7.99 -0.08 26.49
C LEU A 104 8.25 -0.04 28.00
N LEU A 105 7.27 -0.45 28.80
CA LEU A 105 7.37 -0.51 30.26
C LEU A 105 8.47 -1.48 30.73
N HIS A 106 8.49 -2.71 30.19
CA HIS A 106 9.37 -3.77 30.68
C HIS A 106 10.80 -3.73 30.12
N THR A 107 11.04 -2.95 29.05
CA THR A 107 12.39 -2.75 28.50
C THR A 107 12.94 -1.35 28.79
N GLU A 108 12.24 -0.55 29.59
CA GLU A 108 12.58 0.87 29.85
C GLU A 108 12.84 1.66 28.55
N LEU A 109 12.03 1.40 27.52
CA LEU A 109 12.19 2.05 26.23
C LEU A 109 11.40 3.36 26.20
N PHE A 110 12.11 4.46 25.96
CA PHE A 110 11.55 5.80 25.80
C PHE A 110 11.62 6.22 24.33
N LEU A 111 10.47 6.50 23.73
CA LEU A 111 10.40 7.00 22.35
C LEU A 111 10.61 8.51 22.33
N THR A 112 11.51 8.99 21.46
CA THR A 112 11.77 10.42 21.24
C THR A 112 10.71 11.12 20.38
N TYR A 113 9.66 10.40 20.02
CA TYR A 113 8.57 10.87 19.16
C TYR A 113 7.21 10.33 19.66
N PRO A 114 6.10 11.04 19.40
CA PRO A 114 4.77 10.54 19.73
C PRO A 114 4.39 9.31 18.91
N LEU A 115 3.98 8.23 19.57
CA LEU A 115 3.32 7.09 18.94
C LEU A 115 1.81 7.24 19.13
N ILE A 116 1.10 7.57 18.05
CA ILE A 116 -0.34 7.84 18.07
C ILE A 116 -1.05 6.57 17.62
N HIS A 117 -1.72 5.89 18.55
CA HIS A 117 -2.51 4.70 18.24
C HIS A 117 -3.90 5.07 17.74
N ILE A 118 -4.31 4.42 16.66
CA ILE A 118 -5.67 4.43 16.12
C ILE A 118 -6.15 2.99 16.17
N ASP A 119 -7.19 2.72 16.94
CA ASP A 119 -7.79 1.40 16.97
C ASP A 119 -8.47 1.10 15.63
N VAL A 120 -8.08 0.00 15.00
CA VAL A 120 -8.58 -0.38 13.68
C VAL A 120 -10.09 -0.65 13.66
N ASP A 121 -10.65 -1.01 14.81
CA ASP A 121 -12.08 -1.27 14.96
C ASP A 121 -12.91 -0.01 15.20
N SER A 122 -12.28 1.14 15.46
CA SER A 122 -12.98 2.37 15.87
C SER A 122 -13.87 2.99 14.79
N ALA A 123 -13.45 2.94 13.52
CA ALA A 123 -14.20 3.50 12.39
C ALA A 123 -13.80 2.83 11.06
N PRO A 124 -14.66 2.86 10.02
CA PRO A 124 -14.31 2.40 8.67
C PRO A 124 -13.18 3.21 8.03
N VAL A 125 -13.15 4.53 8.26
CA VAL A 125 -12.06 5.41 7.81
C VAL A 125 -11.07 5.53 8.95
N VAL A 126 -9.86 5.03 8.75
CA VAL A 126 -8.82 5.01 9.78
C VAL A 126 -7.81 6.15 9.62
N HIS A 127 -7.77 6.77 8.43
CA HIS A 127 -6.97 7.96 8.18
C HIS A 127 -7.51 8.71 6.95
N GLU A 128 -7.50 10.03 7.03
CA GLU A 128 -7.86 10.91 5.92
C GLU A 128 -7.04 12.20 6.01
N GLU A 129 -6.36 12.53 4.91
CA GLU A 129 -5.64 13.78 4.72
C GLU A 129 -5.81 14.27 3.28
N ALA A 130 -5.23 15.42 2.93
CA ALA A 130 -5.40 16.04 1.63
C ALA A 130 -4.98 15.10 0.48
N GLY A 131 -5.97 14.48 -0.16
CA GLY A 131 -5.80 13.59 -1.29
C GLY A 131 -5.59 12.12 -0.95
N LEU A 132 -5.31 11.74 0.31
CA LEU A 132 -5.14 10.33 0.71
C LEU A 132 -6.20 9.92 1.73
N ARG A 133 -6.91 8.84 1.44
CA ARG A 133 -7.89 8.24 2.34
C ARG A 133 -7.62 6.75 2.52
N ILE A 134 -7.60 6.30 3.77
CA ILE A 134 -7.34 4.91 4.16
C ILE A 134 -8.57 4.36 4.89
N GLU A 135 -9.13 3.28 4.35
CA GLU A 135 -10.25 2.55 4.93
C GLU A 135 -9.84 1.17 5.40
N ARG A 136 -10.51 0.67 6.44
CA ARG A 136 -10.42 -0.71 6.89
C ARG A 136 -11.68 -1.50 6.52
N HIS A 137 -11.48 -2.71 6.02
CA HIS A 137 -12.55 -3.66 5.73
C HIS A 137 -12.33 -4.96 6.50
N ALA A 138 -13.35 -5.45 7.20
CA ALA A 138 -13.25 -6.65 8.01
C ALA A 138 -13.06 -7.91 7.15
N LEU A 139 -12.23 -8.83 7.61
CA LEU A 139 -11.94 -10.11 6.98
C LEU A 139 -12.25 -11.27 7.94
N SER A 140 -12.19 -12.49 7.40
CA SER A 140 -12.36 -13.74 8.14
C SER A 140 -11.03 -14.44 8.32
N HIS A 141 -10.54 -14.53 9.55
CA HIS A 141 -9.31 -15.23 9.92
C HIS A 141 -9.39 -15.72 11.38
N ARG A 142 -8.40 -16.49 11.87
CA ARG A 142 -8.43 -17.06 13.24
C ARG A 142 -8.50 -15.99 14.33
N ALA A 143 -7.80 -14.89 14.11
CA ALA A 143 -7.96 -13.65 14.86
C ALA A 143 -8.66 -12.62 13.95
N PRO A 144 -9.40 -11.64 14.50
CA PRO A 144 -9.94 -10.54 13.72
C PRO A 144 -8.86 -9.93 12.83
N SER A 145 -9.15 -9.85 11.53
CA SER A 145 -8.24 -9.38 10.49
C SER A 145 -8.94 -8.34 9.64
N VAL A 146 -8.17 -7.42 9.07
CA VAL A 146 -8.68 -6.39 8.16
C VAL A 146 -7.85 -6.29 6.90
N ALA A 147 -8.48 -5.77 5.85
CA ALA A 147 -7.80 -5.20 4.70
C ALA A 147 -7.76 -3.68 4.79
N TYR A 148 -6.76 -3.08 4.15
CA TYR A 148 -6.67 -1.64 3.98
C TYR A 148 -6.88 -1.24 2.53
N ARG A 149 -7.80 -0.29 2.30
CA ARG A 149 -8.00 0.36 1.00
C ARG A 149 -7.39 1.74 1.04
N PHE A 150 -6.36 1.96 0.24
CA PHE A 150 -5.69 3.24 0.05
C PHE A 150 -6.22 3.90 -1.22
N ALA A 151 -6.95 5.00 -1.07
CA ALA A 151 -7.46 5.81 -2.18
C ALA A 151 -6.70 7.14 -2.23
N LEU A 152 -6.04 7.41 -3.35
CA LEU A 152 -5.34 8.64 -3.64
C LEU A 152 -6.11 9.42 -4.71
N GLU A 153 -6.38 10.69 -4.46
CA GLU A 153 -6.92 11.65 -5.41
C GLU A 153 -6.02 12.88 -5.41
N THR A 154 -5.44 13.20 -6.56
CA THR A 154 -4.68 14.43 -6.73
C THR A 154 -5.26 15.25 -7.86
N SER A 155 -5.33 16.56 -7.65
CA SER A 155 -5.83 17.48 -8.64
C SER A 155 -4.75 18.51 -8.96
N LYS A 156 -4.39 18.60 -10.24
CA LYS A 156 -3.55 19.67 -10.77
C LYS A 156 -4.37 20.44 -11.76
N TRP A 157 -4.30 21.76 -11.71
CA TRP A 157 -4.87 22.55 -12.77
C TRP A 157 -3.83 22.75 -13.87
N LYS A 158 -4.30 22.78 -15.11
CA LYS A 158 -3.52 23.10 -16.29
C LYS A 158 -4.17 24.27 -17.01
N LEU A 159 -3.36 25.09 -17.65
CA LEU A 159 -3.86 26.16 -18.50
C LEU A 159 -4.47 25.57 -19.77
N ASP A 160 -5.73 25.92 -20.05
CA ASP A 160 -6.44 25.58 -21.28
C ASP A 160 -5.94 26.46 -22.43
N LYS A 161 -4.85 26.00 -23.05
CA LYS A 161 -4.21 26.68 -24.18
C LYS A 161 -5.15 26.80 -25.37
N ALA A 162 -6.03 25.82 -25.59
CA ALA A 162 -6.97 25.82 -26.70
C ALA A 162 -8.06 26.89 -26.48
N ALA A 163 -8.62 26.98 -25.28
CA ALA A 163 -9.57 28.04 -24.94
C ALA A 163 -8.94 29.44 -25.00
N LEU A 164 -7.68 29.60 -24.57
CA LEU A 164 -6.96 30.87 -24.69
C LEU A 164 -6.79 31.30 -26.15
N GLN A 165 -6.38 30.37 -27.01
CA GLN A 165 -6.25 30.62 -28.45
C GLN A 165 -7.61 30.96 -29.07
N ALA A 166 -8.67 30.24 -28.71
CA ALA A 166 -10.03 30.51 -29.18
C ALA A 166 -10.57 31.87 -28.70
N ALA A 167 -10.15 32.31 -27.50
CA ALA A 167 -10.48 33.64 -26.96
C ALA A 167 -9.59 34.77 -27.52
N GLY A 168 -8.72 34.48 -28.50
CA GLY A 168 -7.84 35.48 -29.12
C GLY A 168 -6.63 35.87 -28.28
N VAL A 169 -6.33 35.15 -27.20
CA VAL A 169 -5.17 35.42 -26.33
C VAL A 169 -3.91 34.81 -26.94
N ALA A 170 -3.11 35.63 -27.60
CA ALA A 170 -1.86 35.20 -28.22
C ALA A 170 -0.85 34.65 -27.18
N PRO A 171 -0.03 33.63 -27.53
CA PRO A 171 1.05 33.16 -26.67
C PRO A 171 2.03 34.29 -26.32
N GLY A 172 2.33 34.48 -25.04
CA GLY A 172 3.20 35.57 -24.57
C GLY A 172 3.25 35.70 -23.04
N PRO A 173 3.70 36.85 -22.51
CA PRO A 173 3.81 37.08 -21.06
C PRO A 173 2.50 36.85 -20.30
N ALA A 174 1.37 37.17 -20.92
CA ALA A 174 0.03 36.91 -20.36
C ALA A 174 -0.20 35.42 -20.05
N TRP A 175 0.29 34.50 -20.89
CA TRP A 175 0.16 33.06 -20.62
C TRP A 175 0.97 32.63 -19.39
N GLY A 176 2.14 33.24 -19.16
CA GLY A 176 2.94 32.98 -17.96
C GLY A 176 2.24 33.45 -16.67
N LEU A 177 1.59 34.61 -16.72
CA LEU A 177 0.75 35.10 -15.62
C LEU A 177 -0.42 34.15 -15.35
N LEU A 178 -1.18 33.80 -16.39
CA LEU A 178 -2.32 32.90 -16.28
C LEU A 178 -1.90 31.50 -15.80
N GLN A 179 -0.72 31.00 -16.21
CA GLN A 179 -0.14 29.72 -15.79
C GLN A 179 0.39 29.72 -14.34
N THR A 180 0.72 30.87 -13.78
CA THR A 180 1.01 31.00 -12.33
C THR A 180 -0.25 31.31 -11.52
N GLY A 181 -1.39 31.43 -12.19
CA GLY A 181 -2.68 31.63 -11.58
C GLY A 181 -3.09 33.08 -11.39
N HIS A 182 -2.35 34.03 -11.96
CA HIS A 182 -2.66 35.45 -11.92
C HIS A 182 -3.43 35.88 -13.16
N ASP A 183 -4.41 36.77 -12.98
CA ASP A 183 -5.09 37.40 -14.10
C ASP A 183 -4.10 38.23 -14.93
N ALA A 184 -4.31 38.28 -16.24
CA ALA A 184 -3.44 38.97 -17.18
C ALA A 184 -4.20 40.07 -17.91
N ARG A 185 -3.60 41.25 -18.03
CA ARG A 185 -4.13 42.34 -18.86
C ARG A 185 -3.43 42.31 -20.21
N LEU A 186 -4.21 42.28 -21.29
CA LEU A 186 -3.71 42.27 -22.66
C LEU A 186 -3.38 43.69 -23.15
N ASP A 187 -2.70 43.79 -24.28
CA ASP A 187 -2.26 45.06 -24.87
C ASP A 187 -3.43 45.97 -25.28
N ASP A 188 -4.59 45.38 -25.61
CA ASP A 188 -5.83 46.11 -25.91
C ASP A 188 -6.57 46.58 -24.62
N GLY A 189 -6.01 46.28 -23.45
CA GLY A 189 -6.57 46.62 -22.15
C GLY A 189 -7.52 45.57 -21.56
N THR A 190 -7.87 44.52 -22.29
CA THR A 190 -8.73 43.41 -21.84
C THR A 190 -8.12 42.70 -20.62
N LEU A 191 -8.94 42.44 -19.60
CA LEU A 191 -8.54 41.61 -18.45
C LEU A 191 -8.98 40.16 -18.67
N VAL A 192 -8.01 39.25 -18.65
CA VAL A 192 -8.19 37.81 -18.82
C VAL A 192 -8.04 37.16 -17.45
N SER A 193 -9.10 36.52 -16.97
CA SER A 193 -9.04 35.83 -15.68
C SER A 193 -8.35 34.48 -15.80
N ALA A 194 -7.36 34.21 -14.95
CA ALA A 194 -6.72 32.90 -14.91
C ALA A 194 -7.74 31.79 -14.65
N ALA A 195 -8.69 32.01 -13.74
CA ALA A 195 -9.68 31.02 -13.34
C ALA A 195 -10.52 30.49 -14.51
N THR A 196 -10.86 31.35 -15.48
CA THR A 196 -11.65 30.98 -16.67
C THR A 196 -10.93 29.99 -17.58
N PHE A 197 -9.60 29.98 -17.58
CA PHE A 197 -8.77 29.14 -18.45
C PHE A 197 -8.06 28.02 -17.69
N ARG A 198 -8.55 27.64 -16.51
CA ARG A 198 -8.04 26.49 -15.77
C ARG A 198 -8.88 25.25 -16.10
N GLN A 199 -8.23 24.22 -16.62
CA GLN A 199 -8.75 22.86 -16.63
C GLN A 199 -8.23 22.12 -15.41
N LEU A 200 -9.13 21.57 -14.60
CA LEU A 200 -8.74 20.68 -13.51
C LEU A 200 -8.49 19.28 -14.08
N GLU A 201 -7.29 18.78 -13.88
CA GLU A 201 -6.92 17.39 -14.16
C GLU A 201 -6.84 16.65 -12.84
N THR A 202 -7.82 15.77 -12.59
CA THR A 202 -7.87 14.93 -11.40
C THR A 202 -7.41 13.52 -11.75
N GLN A 203 -6.41 13.04 -11.02
CA GLN A 203 -5.89 11.68 -11.11
C GLN A 203 -6.28 10.92 -9.85
N ARG A 204 -6.71 9.67 -10.03
CA ARG A 204 -7.17 8.80 -8.94
C ARG A 204 -6.45 7.46 -9.00
N ALA A 205 -6.05 6.95 -7.84
CA ALA A 205 -5.47 5.64 -7.66
C ALA A 205 -6.11 4.95 -6.48
N THR A 206 -6.31 3.65 -6.55
CA THR A 206 -6.80 2.87 -5.44
C THR A 206 -6.17 1.49 -5.41
N VAL A 207 -5.58 1.18 -4.27
CA VAL A 207 -4.93 -0.10 -3.97
C VAL A 207 -5.61 -0.70 -2.75
N VAL A 208 -5.92 -1.99 -2.82
CA VAL A 208 -6.41 -2.78 -1.69
C VAL A 208 -5.30 -3.74 -1.27
N ILE A 209 -5.00 -3.76 0.03
CA ILE A 209 -4.02 -4.67 0.62
C ILE A 209 -4.75 -5.50 1.66
N GLY A 210 -4.96 -6.78 1.35
CA GLY A 210 -5.61 -7.73 2.23
C GLY A 210 -4.67 -8.22 3.32
N GLY A 211 -5.16 -8.27 4.55
CA GLY A 211 -4.60 -9.14 5.57
C GLY A 211 -4.94 -10.60 5.30
N ASP A 212 -4.46 -11.48 6.19
CA ASP A 212 -4.76 -12.90 6.14
C ASP A 212 -6.27 -13.13 6.23
N ASN A 213 -6.79 -13.97 5.33
CA ASN A 213 -8.20 -14.31 5.28
C ASN A 213 -8.51 -15.57 4.47
N ASP A 214 -9.59 -16.27 4.81
CA ASP A 214 -10.11 -17.45 4.09
C ASP A 214 -11.27 -17.17 3.12
N THR A 215 -11.77 -15.93 3.13
CA THR A 215 -13.00 -15.54 2.41
C THR A 215 -12.75 -14.28 1.57
N PRO A 216 -12.13 -14.42 0.37
CA PRO A 216 -11.83 -13.27 -0.51
C PRO A 216 -13.04 -12.42 -0.85
N ALA A 217 -14.25 -13.00 -0.89
CA ALA A 217 -15.49 -12.30 -1.19
C ALA A 217 -15.80 -11.13 -0.23
N LEU A 218 -15.26 -11.13 0.99
CA LEU A 218 -15.39 -10.01 1.94
C LEU A 218 -14.74 -8.71 1.42
N LEU A 219 -13.85 -8.82 0.42
CA LEU A 219 -13.19 -7.68 -0.20
C LEU A 219 -14.00 -7.04 -1.34
N ALA A 220 -15.20 -7.52 -1.67
CA ALA A 220 -15.96 -7.03 -2.83
C ALA A 220 -16.20 -5.51 -2.76
N GLU A 221 -16.65 -5.00 -1.61
CA GLU A 221 -16.82 -3.56 -1.39
C GLU A 221 -15.47 -2.83 -1.49
N ALA A 222 -14.46 -3.33 -0.76
CA ALA A 222 -13.11 -2.78 -0.75
C ALA A 222 -12.48 -2.70 -2.15
N CYS A 223 -12.84 -3.60 -3.07
CA CYS A 223 -12.30 -3.69 -4.42
C CYS A 223 -13.07 -2.86 -5.45
N THR A 224 -14.18 -2.23 -5.09
CA THR A 224 -14.97 -1.43 -6.03
C THR A 224 -14.12 -0.28 -6.60
N GLY A 225 -13.90 -0.31 -7.91
CA GLY A 225 -13.05 0.66 -8.63
C GLY A 225 -11.57 0.64 -8.24
N ALA A 226 -11.09 -0.40 -7.55
CA ALA A 226 -9.67 -0.56 -7.25
C ALA A 226 -8.89 -0.96 -8.51
N GLN A 227 -7.68 -0.43 -8.67
CA GLN A 227 -6.79 -0.81 -9.78
C GLN A 227 -5.82 -1.91 -9.37
N LEU A 228 -5.62 -2.17 -8.07
CA LEU A 228 -4.72 -3.21 -7.59
C LEU A 228 -5.25 -3.87 -6.33
N LEU A 229 -5.21 -5.20 -6.31
CA LEU A 229 -5.32 -6.01 -5.11
C LEU A 229 -3.98 -6.68 -4.78
N VAL A 230 -3.50 -6.49 -3.56
CA VAL A 230 -2.46 -7.31 -2.93
C VAL A 230 -3.14 -8.27 -1.97
N HIS A 231 -2.96 -9.58 -2.15
CA HIS A 231 -3.67 -10.58 -1.36
C HIS A 231 -2.76 -11.74 -0.96
N GLU A 232 -3.02 -12.34 0.21
CA GLU A 232 -2.39 -13.59 0.60
C GLU A 232 -2.75 -14.73 -0.36
N ALA A 233 -1.82 -15.65 -0.57
CA ALA A 233 -2.03 -16.83 -1.40
C ALA A 233 -1.25 -18.00 -0.81
N THR A 234 -1.60 -18.34 0.44
CA THR A 234 -0.79 -19.21 1.28
C THR A 234 -0.61 -20.61 0.67
N TYR A 235 -1.62 -21.12 -0.03
CA TYR A 235 -1.65 -22.46 -0.61
C TYR A 235 -2.21 -22.51 -2.03
N THR A 236 -1.87 -23.54 -2.80
CA THR A 236 -2.73 -24.02 -3.88
C THR A 236 -4.04 -24.57 -3.33
N GLU A 237 -5.12 -24.63 -4.11
CA GLU A 237 -6.41 -25.17 -3.64
C GLU A 237 -6.27 -26.64 -3.23
N ALA A 238 -5.55 -27.44 -4.03
CA ALA A 238 -5.30 -28.85 -3.72
C ALA A 238 -4.54 -29.02 -2.40
N MET A 239 -3.62 -28.12 -2.06
CA MET A 239 -2.91 -28.16 -0.79
C MET A 239 -3.80 -27.67 0.36
N LEU A 240 -4.59 -26.62 0.17
CA LEU A 240 -5.54 -26.14 1.19
C LEU A 240 -6.52 -27.24 1.59
N GLN A 241 -7.04 -27.99 0.62
CA GLN A 241 -7.92 -29.14 0.88
C GLN A 241 -7.25 -30.25 1.70
N LYS A 242 -5.94 -30.47 1.52
CA LYS A 242 -5.17 -31.44 2.31
C LYS A 242 -4.86 -30.95 3.73
N VAL A 243 -4.55 -29.66 3.88
CA VAL A 243 -4.25 -29.05 5.18
C VAL A 243 -5.52 -28.88 6.02
N GLY A 244 -6.66 -28.69 5.37
CA GLY A 244 -7.95 -28.48 6.01
C GLY A 244 -8.23 -27.00 6.36
N PRO A 245 -9.41 -26.71 6.92
CA PRO A 245 -9.87 -25.33 7.13
C PRO A 245 -9.21 -24.62 8.32
N GLY A 246 -8.48 -25.35 9.18
CA GLY A 246 -7.94 -24.84 10.44
C GLY A 246 -7.07 -23.58 10.35
N PRO A 247 -6.19 -23.42 9.33
CA PRO A 247 -5.37 -22.22 9.20
C PRO A 247 -6.13 -20.95 8.80
N THR A 248 -7.38 -21.05 8.32
CA THR A 248 -8.22 -19.94 7.81
C THR A 248 -7.48 -18.96 6.88
N HIS A 249 -6.82 -19.54 5.88
CA HIS A 249 -6.15 -18.83 4.78
C HIS A 249 -6.84 -19.07 3.44
N SER A 250 -6.55 -18.22 2.45
CA SER A 250 -7.03 -18.36 1.09
C SER A 250 -6.10 -19.21 0.22
N SER A 251 -6.69 -19.87 -0.77
CA SER A 251 -5.93 -20.50 -1.85
C SER A 251 -5.73 -19.56 -3.03
N VAL A 252 -4.68 -19.82 -3.80
CA VAL A 252 -4.40 -19.10 -5.05
C VAL A 252 -5.60 -19.15 -5.99
N GLN A 253 -6.19 -20.33 -6.22
CA GLN A 253 -7.41 -20.47 -7.04
C GLN A 253 -8.53 -19.51 -6.58
N ARG A 254 -8.87 -19.49 -5.29
CA ARG A 254 -10.00 -18.68 -4.78
C ARG A 254 -9.75 -17.19 -4.97
N VAL A 255 -8.53 -16.74 -4.73
CA VAL A 255 -8.13 -15.34 -4.89
C VAL A 255 -8.14 -14.93 -6.36
N ALA A 256 -7.60 -15.78 -7.24
CA ALA A 256 -7.59 -15.54 -8.67
C ALA A 256 -9.03 -15.46 -9.24
N GLN A 257 -9.91 -16.37 -8.84
CA GLN A 257 -11.33 -16.35 -9.22
C GLN A 257 -12.04 -15.09 -8.73
N PHE A 258 -11.79 -14.68 -7.48
CA PHE A 258 -12.34 -13.44 -6.93
C PHE A 258 -11.86 -12.21 -7.72
N ALA A 259 -10.57 -12.14 -8.05
CA ALA A 259 -10.02 -11.02 -8.80
C ALA A 259 -10.60 -10.92 -10.21
N GLU A 260 -10.74 -12.06 -10.90
CA GLU A 260 -11.37 -12.15 -12.22
C GLU A 260 -12.85 -11.73 -12.17
N SER A 261 -13.62 -12.27 -11.21
CA SER A 261 -15.05 -11.97 -11.12
C SER A 261 -15.36 -10.51 -10.79
N ASN A 262 -14.42 -9.81 -10.13
CA ASN A 262 -14.53 -8.39 -9.81
C ASN A 262 -13.85 -7.48 -10.85
N GLY A 263 -13.32 -8.04 -11.95
CA GLY A 263 -12.69 -7.29 -13.02
C GLY A 263 -11.46 -6.50 -12.59
N LEU A 264 -10.70 -7.00 -11.62
CA LEU A 264 -9.50 -6.32 -11.12
C LEU A 264 -8.39 -6.36 -12.18
N PRO A 265 -7.84 -5.21 -12.61
CA PRO A 265 -6.85 -5.18 -13.68
C PRO A 265 -5.48 -5.71 -13.24
N ASN A 266 -5.14 -5.58 -11.96
CA ASN A 266 -3.86 -6.02 -11.41
C ASN A 266 -4.03 -6.80 -10.09
N LEU A 267 -3.29 -7.91 -9.96
CA LEU A 267 -3.24 -8.76 -8.77
C LEU A 267 -1.78 -9.04 -8.39
N ILE A 268 -1.42 -8.78 -7.14
CA ILE A 268 -0.15 -9.24 -6.56
C ILE A 268 -0.44 -10.24 -5.45
N LEU A 269 0.06 -11.46 -5.62
CA LEU A 269 -0.01 -12.51 -4.60
C LEU A 269 1.20 -12.43 -3.66
N THR A 270 0.98 -12.65 -2.37
CA THR A 270 2.03 -12.66 -1.34
C THR A 270 1.71 -13.69 -0.24
N HIS A 271 2.46 -13.67 0.86
CA HIS A 271 2.20 -14.47 2.05
C HIS A 271 2.18 -15.98 1.75
N PHE A 272 3.24 -16.45 1.09
CA PHE A 272 3.31 -17.84 0.63
C PHE A 272 3.75 -18.78 1.74
N SER A 273 3.15 -19.97 1.82
CA SER A 273 3.64 -21.01 2.72
C SER A 273 5.10 -21.37 2.39
N ALA A 274 5.93 -21.55 3.42
CA ALA A 274 7.35 -21.93 3.30
C ALA A 274 7.59 -23.21 2.47
N ARG A 275 6.55 -24.03 2.22
CA ARG A 275 6.61 -25.18 1.32
C ARG A 275 6.94 -24.81 -0.14
N TYR A 276 6.55 -23.61 -0.59
CA TYR A 276 6.78 -23.14 -1.96
C TYR A 276 8.06 -22.30 -2.10
N HIS A 277 9.02 -22.44 -1.19
CA HIS A 277 10.23 -21.60 -1.15
C HIS A 277 11.16 -21.75 -2.38
N ASN A 278 10.97 -22.76 -3.21
CA ASN A 278 11.82 -23.02 -4.38
C ASN A 278 11.12 -22.59 -5.70
N PRO A 279 11.87 -22.47 -6.81
CA PRO A 279 11.30 -22.02 -8.09
C PRO A 279 10.15 -22.89 -8.60
N ALA A 280 10.20 -24.21 -8.39
CA ALA A 280 9.14 -25.12 -8.83
C ALA A 280 7.83 -24.90 -8.07
N GLY A 281 7.91 -24.71 -6.75
CA GLY A 281 6.75 -24.40 -5.92
C GLY A 281 6.14 -23.03 -6.24
N MET A 282 6.97 -22.02 -6.52
CA MET A 282 6.47 -20.73 -6.98
C MET A 282 5.80 -20.82 -8.36
N ALA A 283 6.36 -21.63 -9.27
CA ALA A 283 5.77 -21.88 -10.59
C ALA A 283 4.43 -22.63 -10.49
N GLU A 284 4.27 -23.54 -9.52
CA GLU A 284 3.00 -24.21 -9.24
C GLU A 284 1.90 -23.21 -8.85
N LEU A 285 2.22 -22.29 -7.93
CA LEU A 285 1.30 -21.21 -7.52
C LEU A 285 0.95 -20.32 -8.72
N GLU A 286 1.93 -19.90 -9.51
CA GLU A 286 1.68 -19.04 -10.68
C GLU A 286 0.81 -19.76 -11.72
N ALA A 287 1.08 -21.03 -11.99
CA ALA A 287 0.28 -21.83 -12.93
C ALA A 287 -1.18 -21.92 -12.49
N GLU A 288 -1.45 -22.19 -11.20
CA GLU A 288 -2.82 -22.24 -10.68
C GLU A 288 -3.53 -20.88 -10.80
N ALA A 289 -2.84 -19.78 -10.46
CA ALA A 289 -3.40 -18.44 -10.59
C ALA A 289 -3.81 -18.12 -12.04
N ARG A 290 -2.95 -18.45 -13.00
CA ARG A 290 -3.15 -18.18 -14.44
C ARG A 290 -4.29 -19.00 -15.06
N LEU A 291 -4.73 -20.10 -14.44
CA LEU A 291 -5.92 -20.83 -14.87
C LEU A 291 -7.21 -20.06 -14.60
N HIS A 292 -7.19 -19.11 -13.65
CA HIS A 292 -8.39 -18.47 -13.12
C HIS A 292 -8.39 -16.95 -13.23
N TYR A 293 -7.25 -16.33 -13.56
CA TYR A 293 -7.11 -14.88 -13.66
C TYR A 293 -6.34 -14.48 -14.92
N SER A 294 -6.96 -13.60 -15.72
CA SER A 294 -6.47 -13.17 -17.02
C SER A 294 -5.71 -11.83 -16.99
N GLY A 295 -5.82 -11.07 -15.90
CA GLY A 295 -5.20 -9.75 -15.75
C GLY A 295 -3.70 -9.78 -15.44
N GLN A 296 -3.17 -8.62 -15.05
CA GLN A 296 -1.76 -8.45 -14.73
C GLN A 296 -1.45 -9.06 -13.36
N LEU A 297 -0.84 -10.25 -13.36
CA LEU A 297 -0.47 -10.98 -12.15
C LEU A 297 1.03 -10.87 -11.86
N PHE A 298 1.37 -10.68 -10.59
CA PHE A 298 2.71 -10.90 -10.06
C PHE A 298 2.67 -11.74 -8.79
N LEU A 299 3.67 -12.59 -8.59
CA LEU A 299 3.94 -13.23 -7.31
C LEU A 299 5.05 -12.43 -6.62
N ALA A 300 4.73 -11.79 -5.51
CA ALA A 300 5.65 -10.93 -4.80
C ALA A 300 6.92 -11.69 -4.39
N ARG A 301 8.06 -10.99 -4.38
CA ARG A 301 9.29 -11.46 -3.74
C ARG A 301 9.84 -10.33 -2.90
N ASP A 302 10.57 -10.69 -1.88
CA ASP A 302 11.26 -9.73 -1.05
C ASP A 302 12.13 -8.81 -1.93
N PHE A 303 12.02 -7.51 -1.68
CA PHE A 303 12.64 -6.39 -2.38
C PHE A 303 12.17 -6.15 -3.82
N ASP A 304 11.19 -6.91 -4.33
CA ASP A 304 10.51 -6.49 -5.56
C ASP A 304 9.70 -5.21 -5.27
N SER A 305 9.85 -4.23 -6.16
CA SER A 305 9.07 -2.99 -6.14
C SER A 305 8.15 -2.94 -7.36
N TYR A 306 6.97 -2.36 -7.17
CA TYR A 306 5.96 -2.18 -8.21
C TYR A 306 5.44 -0.74 -8.19
N GLU A 307 5.11 -0.19 -9.35
CA GLU A 307 4.49 1.13 -9.48
C GLU A 307 3.14 1.02 -10.18
N LEU A 308 2.12 1.59 -9.54
CA LEU A 308 0.81 1.81 -10.13
C LEU A 308 0.75 3.27 -10.62
N ASP A 309 0.67 3.42 -11.95
CA ASP A 309 0.64 4.71 -12.63
C ASP A 309 -0.77 5.30 -12.74
N ALA A 310 -0.87 6.56 -13.22
CA ALA A 310 -2.12 7.31 -13.41
C ALA A 310 -3.19 6.63 -14.27
N ALA A 311 -2.79 5.71 -15.15
CA ALA A 311 -3.69 4.96 -16.02
C ALA A 311 -4.17 3.65 -15.39
N GLY A 312 -3.71 3.33 -14.17
CA GLY A 312 -4.01 2.07 -13.50
C GLY A 312 -3.16 0.90 -14.00
N VAL A 313 -2.05 1.18 -14.70
CA VAL A 313 -1.12 0.15 -15.18
C VAL A 313 -0.10 -0.14 -14.09
N LEU A 314 0.07 -1.43 -13.76
CA LEU A 314 1.07 -1.88 -12.79
C LEU A 314 2.35 -2.33 -13.51
N GLY A 315 3.45 -1.63 -13.23
CA GLY A 315 4.79 -2.01 -13.69
C GLY A 315 5.63 -2.57 -12.54
N LYS A 316 6.44 -3.59 -12.82
CA LYS A 316 7.53 -3.99 -11.91
C LYS A 316 8.71 -3.04 -12.14
N LEU A 317 9.23 -2.47 -11.06
CA LEU A 317 10.41 -1.61 -11.10
C LEU A 317 11.67 -2.46 -11.00
N ASP A 318 12.71 -2.05 -11.72
CA ASP A 318 14.03 -2.65 -11.56
C ASP A 318 14.49 -2.45 -10.12
N THR A 319 14.89 -3.56 -9.48
CA THR A 319 15.53 -3.49 -8.17
C THR A 319 16.81 -2.69 -8.35
N PRO A 320 17.03 -1.57 -7.64
CA PRO A 320 18.32 -0.92 -7.69
C PRO A 320 19.36 -1.96 -7.27
N HIS A 321 20.19 -2.41 -8.20
CA HIS A 321 21.32 -3.25 -7.85
C HIS A 321 22.14 -2.46 -6.82
N GLY A 322 22.11 -2.90 -5.57
CA GLY A 322 22.85 -2.27 -4.49
C GLY A 322 24.32 -2.18 -4.87
N LYS A 323 24.88 -0.98 -4.72
CA LYS A 323 26.30 -0.82 -4.42
C LYS A 323 26.58 -1.37 -3.02
#